data_AF-A0ABD6BW69-F1
#
_entry.id   AF-A0ABD6BW69-F1
#
_cell.length_a   1.000
_cell.length_b   1.000
_cell.length_c   1.000
_cell.angle_alpha   90.00
_cell.angle_beta   90.00
_cell.angle_gamma   90.00
#
_symmetry.space_group_name_H-M   'P 1'
#
loop_
_entity.id
_entity.type
_entity.pdbx_description
1 polymer ?
#
loop_
_entity_poly.entity_id
_entity_poly.type
_entity_poly.pdbx_seq_one_letter_code
_entity_poly.pdbx_strand_id
1 'polypeptide(L)'
;MIPAADEYDIDISVPEAGIERLLDATPDDAPAADALTFSRNVFIPLTTACRYTCTYCTYYDVPGEATLMSPEEIREECRIGADAGCTEALFTFGDDPDERYTAIHEQLAE
;
A
#
# COMPACT_ATOMS: atom_id res chain seq x y z
N MET A 1 8.39 17.73 22.37
CA MET A 1 7.10 17.78 23.08
C MET A 1 6.12 16.93 22.28
N ILE A 2 5.49 15.97 22.94
CA ILE A 2 4.49 15.13 22.28
C ILE A 2 3.17 15.91 22.27
N PRO A 3 2.56 16.14 21.10
CA PRO A 3 1.31 16.89 21.02
C PRO A 3 0.25 16.30 21.93
N ALA A 4 -0.49 17.17 22.64
CA ALA A 4 -1.58 16.83 23.56
C ALA A 4 -1.21 16.06 24.85
N ALA A 5 0.06 15.77 25.16
CA ALA A 5 0.42 15.05 26.39
C ALA A 5 -0.02 15.80 27.68
N ASP A 6 0.15 17.12 27.69
CA ASP A 6 -0.25 17.99 28.80
C ASP A 6 -1.79 18.06 28.99
N GLU A 7 -2.58 17.83 27.93
CA GLU A 7 -4.05 17.86 27.99
C GLU A 7 -4.63 16.69 28.79
N TYR A 8 -3.89 15.57 28.86
CA TYR A 8 -4.32 14.33 29.50
C TYR A 8 -3.50 13.98 30.75
N ASP A 9 -2.76 14.96 31.32
CA ASP A 9 -1.85 14.76 32.47
C ASP A 9 -0.85 13.60 32.25
N ILE A 10 -0.39 13.40 31.00
CA ILE A 10 0.55 12.33 30.66
C ILE A 10 1.98 12.89 30.68
N ASP A 11 2.76 12.47 31.67
CA ASP A 11 4.20 12.71 31.70
C ASP A 11 4.93 11.68 30.82
N ILE A 12 5.48 12.13 29.69
CA ILE A 12 6.31 11.30 28.80
C ILE A 12 7.73 11.83 28.79
N SER A 13 8.64 11.09 29.41
CA SER A 13 10.08 11.33 29.31
C SER A 13 10.72 10.33 28.36
N VAL A 14 11.53 10.82 27.42
CA VAL A 14 12.35 10.00 26.52
C VAL A 14 13.81 10.31 26.83
N PRO A 15 14.52 9.44 27.58
CA PRO A 15 15.92 9.67 27.92
C PRO A 15 16.81 9.68 26.66
N GLU A 16 17.72 10.64 26.56
CA GLU A 16 18.67 10.75 25.43
C GLU A 16 19.47 9.46 25.22
N ALA A 17 19.97 8.85 26.30
CA ALA A 17 20.66 7.56 26.24
C ALA A 17 19.80 6.43 25.65
N GLY A 18 18.48 6.50 25.82
CA GLY A 18 17.54 5.55 25.21
C GLY A 18 17.40 5.76 23.71
N ILE A 19 17.48 7.01 23.25
CA ILE A 19 17.47 7.39 21.83
C ILE A 19 18.78 6.95 21.18
N GLU A 20 19.93 7.30 21.77
CA GLU A 20 21.26 6.94 21.28
C GLU A 20 21.38 5.42 21.07
N ARG A 21 20.99 4.63 22.07
CA ARG A 21 20.98 3.17 21.97
C ARG A 21 20.12 2.64 20.81
N LEU A 22 18.99 3.27 20.51
CA LEU A 22 18.12 2.85 19.40
C LEU A 22 18.68 3.27 18.04
N LEU A 23 19.37 4.41 17.98
CA LEU A 23 20.04 4.88 16.76
C LEU A 23 21.28 4.05 16.43
N ASP A 24 21.94 3.50 17.47
CA ASP A 24 23.11 2.64 17.31
C ASP A 24 22.75 1.21 16.87
N ALA A 25 21.46 0.83 16.88
CA ALA A 25 21.03 -0.52 16.50
C ALA A 25 21.19 -0.75 14.99
N THR A 26 21.81 -1.87 14.64
CA THR A 26 22.11 -2.31 13.29
C THR A 26 21.54 -3.71 13.02
N PRO A 27 21.46 -4.15 11.75
CA PRO A 27 21.07 -5.53 11.45
C PRO A 27 21.96 -6.60 12.11
N ASP A 28 23.23 -6.29 12.38
CA ASP A 28 24.19 -7.22 13.00
C ASP A 28 23.88 -7.50 14.48
N ASP A 29 23.10 -6.64 15.14
CA ASP A 29 22.65 -6.83 16.51
C ASP A 29 21.56 -7.92 16.64
N ALA A 30 20.98 -8.35 15.51
CA ALA A 30 20.02 -9.44 15.44
C ALA A 30 20.69 -10.70 14.85
N PRO A 31 20.40 -11.91 15.39
CA PRO A 31 20.88 -13.13 14.77
C PRO A 31 20.27 -13.28 13.37
N ALA A 32 21.09 -13.72 12.42
CA ALA A 32 20.61 -14.03 11.07
C ALA A 32 19.56 -15.15 11.14
N ALA A 33 18.48 -15.00 10.37
CA ALA A 33 17.52 -16.07 10.17
C ALA A 33 18.15 -17.18 9.30
N ASP A 34 17.78 -18.43 9.57
CA ASP A 34 18.25 -19.60 8.79
C ASP A 34 17.83 -19.53 7.31
N ALA A 35 16.73 -18.83 7.02
CA ALA A 35 16.24 -18.59 5.68
C ALA A 35 15.43 -17.29 5.59
N LEU A 36 15.47 -16.65 4.43
CA LEU A 36 14.57 -15.56 4.05
C LEU A 36 13.53 -16.10 3.05
N THR A 37 12.26 -16.03 3.42
CA THR A 37 11.15 -16.40 2.52
C THR A 37 10.49 -15.15 1.96
N PHE A 38 10.07 -15.22 0.70
CA PHE A 38 9.34 -14.14 0.04
C PHE A 38 8.36 -14.73 -0.97
N SER A 39 7.27 -14.00 -1.23
CA SER A 39 6.36 -14.29 -2.33
C SER A 39 6.83 -13.57 -3.58
N ARG A 40 6.98 -14.30 -4.68
CA ARG A 40 7.23 -13.71 -6.00
C ARG A 40 5.88 -13.41 -6.64
N ASN A 41 5.40 -12.19 -6.43
CA ASN A 41 4.15 -11.73 -7.01
C ASN A 41 4.37 -10.64 -8.06
N VAL A 42 3.46 -10.59 -9.03
CA VAL A 42 3.26 -9.43 -9.88
C VAL A 42 2.14 -8.57 -9.31
N PHE A 43 2.36 -7.27 -9.28
CA PHE A 43 1.45 -6.30 -8.69
C PHE A 43 0.52 -5.72 -9.77
N ILE A 44 -0.79 -5.82 -9.56
CA ILE A 44 -1.81 -5.47 -10.57
C ILE A 44 -2.80 -4.48 -9.94
N PRO A 45 -2.60 -3.15 -10.14
CA PRO A 45 -3.44 -2.11 -9.58
C PRO A 45 -4.69 -1.91 -10.46
N LEU A 46 -5.75 -2.69 -10.20
CA LEU A 46 -6.92 -2.76 -11.06
C LEU A 46 -7.62 -1.42 -11.24
N THR A 47 -7.74 -0.61 -10.18
CA THR A 47 -8.42 0.69 -10.27
C THR A 47 -7.99 1.64 -9.17
N THR A 48 -8.03 2.93 -9.49
CA THR A 48 -7.87 4.05 -8.55
C THR A 48 -9.21 4.68 -8.14
N ALA A 49 -10.34 4.04 -8.48
CA ALA A 49 -11.66 4.43 -8.03
C ALA A 49 -11.92 3.90 -6.62
N CYS A 50 -12.14 4.80 -5.66
CA CYS A 50 -12.32 4.46 -4.25
C CYS A 50 -13.32 5.40 -3.58
N ARG A 51 -14.21 4.87 -2.76
CA ARG A 51 -15.14 5.67 -1.97
C ARG A 51 -14.44 6.59 -0.97
N TYR A 52 -13.28 6.19 -0.47
CA TYR A 52 -12.51 6.93 0.53
C TYR A 52 -11.50 7.88 -0.10
N THR A 53 -11.31 9.04 0.54
CA THR A 53 -10.44 10.13 0.07
C THR A 53 -9.20 10.28 0.95
N CYS A 54 -8.56 9.17 1.30
CA CYS A 54 -7.39 9.14 2.17
C CYS A 54 -6.24 9.93 1.52
N THR A 55 -5.74 10.97 2.20
CA THR A 55 -4.73 11.89 1.64
C THR A 55 -3.37 11.27 1.37
N TYR A 56 -3.11 10.08 1.93
CA TYR A 56 -1.87 9.32 1.74
C TYR A 56 -2.03 8.16 0.75
N CYS A 57 -3.23 7.91 0.22
CA CYS A 57 -3.53 6.70 -0.55
C CYS A 57 -3.34 6.93 -2.05
N THR A 58 -2.67 5.99 -2.72
CA THR A 58 -2.48 5.99 -4.18
C THR A 58 -3.60 5.29 -4.95
N TYR A 59 -4.58 4.69 -4.25
CA TYR A 59 -5.75 4.06 -4.86
C TYR A 59 -6.97 4.97 -4.89
N TYR A 60 -6.77 6.28 -4.68
CA TYR A 60 -7.81 7.28 -4.81
C TYR A 60 -7.38 8.31 -5.83
N ASP A 61 -8.07 8.32 -6.96
CA ASP A 61 -8.14 9.45 -7.86
C ASP A 61 -9.54 10.07 -7.78
N VAL A 62 -9.60 11.37 -8.06
CA VAL A 62 -10.88 12.10 -8.08
C VAL A 62 -11.81 11.55 -9.17
N PRO A 63 -13.14 11.59 -8.98
CA PRO A 63 -14.08 11.18 -10.01
C PRO A 63 -13.83 11.88 -11.34
N GLY A 64 -13.74 11.10 -12.43
CA GLY A 64 -13.39 11.56 -13.77
C GLY A 64 -11.91 11.41 -14.15
N GLU A 65 -11.02 11.19 -13.17
CA GLU A 65 -9.59 10.92 -13.40
C GLU A 65 -9.19 9.48 -13.03
N ALA A 66 -10.03 8.79 -12.27
CA ALA A 66 -9.78 7.39 -11.90
C ALA A 66 -9.75 6.47 -13.12
N THR A 67 -8.93 5.43 -13.01
CA THR A 67 -8.68 4.44 -14.05
C THR A 67 -9.17 3.06 -13.67
N LEU A 68 -9.44 2.22 -14.65
CA LEU A 68 -9.74 0.80 -14.51
C LEU A 68 -8.93 0.05 -15.57
N MET A 69 -8.12 -0.93 -15.14
CA MET A 69 -7.37 -1.76 -16.08
C MET A 69 -8.32 -2.61 -16.91
N SER A 70 -8.07 -2.65 -18.21
CA SER A 70 -8.72 -3.60 -19.11
C SER A 70 -8.25 -5.03 -18.85
N PRO A 71 -9.07 -6.05 -19.20
CA PRO A 71 -8.64 -7.44 -19.14
C PRO A 71 -7.41 -7.76 -20.00
N GLU A 72 -7.09 -6.96 -21.02
CA GLU A 72 -5.89 -7.13 -21.84
C GLU A 72 -4.64 -6.65 -21.09
N GLU A 73 -4.69 -5.46 -20.48
CA GLU A 73 -3.61 -4.92 -19.64
C GLU A 73 -3.31 -5.86 -18.47
N ILE A 74 -4.34 -6.38 -17.79
CA ILE A 74 -4.16 -7.36 -16.70
C ILE A 74 -3.42 -8.61 -17.19
N ARG A 75 -3.77 -9.12 -18.38
CA ARG A 75 -3.09 -10.29 -18.95
C ARG A 75 -1.65 -9.99 -19.32
N GLU A 76 -1.36 -8.79 -19.81
CA GLU A 76 -0.01 -8.38 -20.12
C GLU A 76 0.87 -8.30 -18.87
N GLU A 77 0.38 -7.66 -17.79
CA GLU A 77 1.08 -7.65 -16.51
C GLU A 77 1.33 -9.07 -15.97
N CYS A 78 0.33 -9.96 -16.07
CA CYS A 78 0.50 -11.36 -15.70
C CYS A 78 1.60 -12.07 -16.53
N ARG A 79 1.74 -11.76 -17.83
CA ARG A 79 2.81 -12.32 -18.67
C ARG A 79 4.17 -11.80 -18.24
N ILE A 80 4.29 -10.49 -18.05
CA ILE A 80 5.53 -9.84 -17.55
C ILE A 80 5.94 -10.45 -16.22
N GLY A 81 4.98 -10.62 -15.31
CA GLY A 81 5.17 -11.28 -14.03
C GLY A 81 5.68 -12.72 -14.17
N ALA A 82 5.02 -13.52 -15.00
CA ALA A 82 5.41 -14.91 -15.26
C ALA A 82 6.82 -15.01 -15.87
N ASP A 83 7.16 -14.16 -16.82
CA ASP A 83 8.48 -14.09 -17.45
C ASP A 83 9.57 -13.69 -16.45
N ALA A 84 9.23 -12.87 -15.45
CA ALA A 84 10.10 -12.53 -14.31
C ALA A 84 10.17 -13.62 -13.23
N GLY A 85 9.42 -14.73 -13.37
CA GLY A 85 9.39 -15.83 -12.41
C GLY A 85 8.43 -15.62 -11.23
N CYS A 86 7.46 -14.72 -11.35
CA CYS A 86 6.37 -14.58 -10.39
C CYS A 86 5.48 -15.82 -10.41
N THR A 87 5.07 -16.25 -9.23
CA THR A 87 4.18 -17.40 -9.01
C THR A 87 2.77 -16.99 -8.60
N GLU A 88 2.58 -15.72 -8.24
CA GLU A 88 1.33 -15.17 -7.72
C GLU A 88 0.99 -13.83 -8.40
N ALA A 89 -0.29 -13.51 -8.49
CA ALA A 89 -0.78 -12.21 -8.92
C ALA A 89 -1.44 -11.50 -7.73
N LEU A 90 -0.97 -10.30 -7.41
CA LEU A 90 -1.48 -9.48 -6.33
C LEU A 90 -2.37 -8.38 -6.92
N PHE A 91 -3.68 -8.59 -6.86
CA PHE A 91 -4.65 -7.57 -7.24
C PHE A 91 -4.79 -6.53 -6.13
N THR A 92 -4.66 -5.26 -6.50
CA THR A 92 -4.83 -4.13 -5.60
C THR A 92 -5.74 -3.09 -6.21
N PHE A 93 -6.60 -2.49 -5.40
CA PHE A 93 -7.63 -1.56 -5.88
C PHE A 93 -8.20 -0.74 -4.72
N GLY A 94 -8.90 0.35 -5.08
CA GLY A 94 -9.72 1.13 -4.16
C GLY A 94 -10.91 0.35 -3.61
N ASP A 95 -11.54 0.86 -2.55
CA ASP A 95 -12.69 0.22 -1.91
C ASP A 95 -14.02 0.76 -2.47
N ASP A 96 -14.88 -0.16 -2.91
CA ASP A 96 -16.28 0.02 -3.35
C ASP A 96 -16.57 1.40 -3.98
N PRO A 97 -16.14 1.66 -5.24
CA PRO A 97 -16.32 2.96 -5.86
C PRO A 97 -17.80 3.36 -5.90
N ASP A 98 -18.13 4.46 -5.21
CA ASP A 98 -19.51 4.93 -5.12
C ASP A 98 -20.03 5.53 -6.45
N GLU A 99 -21.29 5.97 -6.44
CA GLU A 99 -22.02 6.44 -7.62
C GLU A 99 -21.37 7.63 -8.36
N ARG A 100 -20.38 8.30 -7.74
CA ARG A 100 -19.66 9.41 -8.39
C ARG A 100 -18.76 8.94 -9.53
N TYR A 101 -18.33 7.67 -9.53
CA TYR A 101 -17.44 7.09 -10.53
C TYR A 101 -18.19 6.55 -11.76
N THR A 102 -18.97 7.41 -12.43
CA THR A 102 -19.88 6.98 -13.51
C THR A 102 -19.16 6.26 -14.65
N ALA A 103 -18.01 6.76 -15.10
CA ALA A 103 -17.24 6.15 -16.19
C ALA A 103 -16.72 4.74 -15.84
N ILE A 104 -16.38 4.50 -14.58
CA ILE A 104 -15.91 3.19 -14.10
C ILE A 104 -17.08 2.19 -14.09
N HIS A 105 -18.24 2.61 -13.58
CA HIS A 105 -19.45 1.78 -13.60
C HIS A 105 -19.92 1.47 -15.03
N GLU A 106 -19.80 2.43 -15.95
CA GLU A 106 -20.08 2.23 -17.38
C GLU A 106 -19.15 1.18 -17.99
N GLN A 107 -17.83 1.29 -17.76
CA GLN A 107 -16.84 0.32 -18.24
C GLN A 107 -17.06 -1.10 -17.68
N LEU A 108 -17.49 -1.23 -16.42
CA LEU A 108 -17.76 -2.53 -15.80
C LEU A 108 -19.05 -3.19 -16.30
N ALA A 109 -19.96 -2.41 -16.89
CA ALA A 109 -21.23 -2.91 -17.41
C ALA A 109 -21.14 -3.46 -18.86
N GLU A 110 -20.01 -3.21 -19.54
CA GLU A 110 -19.70 -3.72 -20.89
C GLU A 110 -19.21 -5.19 -20.88
#